data_AF-A0A0Q4KMX0-F1
#
_entry.id   AF-A0A0Q4KMX0-F1
#
_cell.length_a   1.000
_cell.length_b   1.000
_cell.length_c   1.000
_cell.angle_alpha   90.00
_cell.angle_beta   90.00
_cell.angle_gamma   90.00
#
_symmetry.space_group_name_H-M   'P 1'
#
loop_
_entity.id
_entity.type
_entity.pdbx_description
1 polymer ?
#
loop_
_entity_poly.entity_id
_entity_poly.type
_entity_poly.pdbx_seq_one_letter_code
_entity_poly.pdbx_strand_id
1 'polypeptide(L)'
;MLAIWLAVQAATVPAVNVWDDLRCIASISQSFETAAPSQRAILTAGMVYFIGRVEGASPATDIAASVQRIRRAPGAKAALDAAALPCAKRISARMTLFAKLDPGVTKVEPAR
;
A
#
# COMPACT_ATOMS: atom_id res chain seq x y z
N MET A 1 0.26 -12.62 43.65
CA MET A 1 0.98 -11.85 42.61
C MET A 1 0.45 -12.28 41.25
N LEU A 2 -0.45 -11.51 40.63
CA LEU A 2 -0.95 -11.79 39.29
C LEU A 2 0.07 -11.27 38.26
N ALA A 3 0.73 -12.19 37.55
CA ALA A 3 1.56 -11.85 36.40
C ALA A 3 0.66 -11.65 35.18
N ILE A 4 0.46 -10.39 34.78
CA ILE A 4 -0.23 -10.03 33.54
C ILE A 4 0.73 -10.31 32.38
N TRP A 5 0.48 -11.41 31.66
CA TRP A 5 1.14 -11.71 30.39
C TRP A 5 0.62 -10.74 29.33
N LEU A 6 1.42 -9.73 28.99
CA LEU A 6 1.21 -8.89 27.81
C LEU A 6 1.51 -9.72 26.56
N ALA A 7 0.50 -10.40 26.02
CA ALA A 7 0.55 -11.00 24.70
C ALA A 7 0.62 -9.88 23.65
N VAL A 8 1.84 -9.48 23.29
CA VAL A 8 2.09 -8.63 22.12
C VAL A 8 1.73 -9.46 20.89
N GLN A 9 0.51 -9.28 20.37
CA GLN A 9 0.16 -9.77 19.04
C GLN A 9 1.02 -8.99 18.04
N ALA A 10 2.15 -9.56 17.64
CA ALA A 10 2.96 -9.07 16.55
C ALA A 10 2.07 -8.98 15.31
N ALA A 11 1.73 -7.76 14.89
CA ALA A 11 1.03 -7.55 13.62
C ALA A 11 1.94 -8.07 12.51
N THR A 12 1.66 -9.27 12.01
CA THR A 12 2.46 -9.90 10.96
C THR A 12 2.39 -9.03 9.71
N VAL A 13 3.49 -8.36 9.38
CA VAL A 13 3.59 -7.59 8.14
C VAL A 13 3.45 -8.58 6.98
N PRO A 14 2.53 -8.37 6.01
CA PRO A 14 2.38 -9.28 4.89
C PRO A 14 3.71 -9.37 4.14
N ALA A 15 4.19 -10.59 3.89
CA ALA A 15 5.43 -10.84 3.16
C ALA A 15 5.48 -10.00 1.87
N VAL A 16 6.64 -9.40 1.59
CA VAL A 16 6.81 -8.60 0.38
C VAL A 16 6.87 -9.54 -0.82
N ASN A 17 5.92 -9.36 -1.74
CA ASN A 17 5.96 -9.98 -3.05
C ASN A 17 6.03 -8.85 -4.07
N VAL A 18 7.24 -8.61 -4.56
CA VAL A 18 7.55 -7.52 -5.50
C VAL A 18 6.62 -7.56 -6.71
N TRP A 19 6.30 -8.74 -7.24
CA TRP A 19 5.42 -8.86 -8.40
C TRP A 19 3.96 -8.47 -8.10
N ASP A 20 3.44 -8.87 -6.95
CA ASP A 20 2.08 -8.47 -6.54
C ASP A 20 2.02 -6.97 -6.24
N ASP A 21 3.05 -6.43 -5.59
CA ASP A 21 3.10 -5.02 -5.26
C ASP A 21 3.25 -4.16 -6.54
N LEU A 22 4.00 -4.62 -7.54
CA LEU A 22 4.02 -4.02 -8.89
C LEU A 22 2.66 -4.07 -9.61
N ARG A 23 1.89 -5.17 -9.47
CA ARG A 23 0.51 -5.24 -9.98
C ARG A 23 -0.41 -4.26 -9.27
N CYS A 24 -0.22 -4.05 -7.96
CA CYS A 24 -0.97 -3.06 -7.22
C CYS A 24 -0.67 -1.63 -7.69
N ILE A 25 0.60 -1.29 -7.93
CA ILE A 25 1.01 -0.01 -8.53
C ILE A 25 0.35 0.17 -9.92
N ALA A 26 0.35 -0.87 -10.76
CA ALA A 26 -0.31 -0.85 -12.06
C ALA A 26 -1.84 -0.67 -11.95
N SER A 27 -2.51 -1.33 -11.01
CA SER A 27 -3.96 -1.23 -10.80
C SER A 27 -4.37 0.17 -10.29
N ILE A 28 -3.59 0.73 -9.35
CA ILE A 28 -3.81 2.07 -8.81
C ILE A 28 -3.57 3.12 -9.90
N SER A 29 -2.51 3.00 -10.71
CA SER A 29 -2.24 3.97 -11.78
C SER A 29 -3.34 4.00 -12.85
N GLN A 30 -3.90 2.85 -13.22
CA GLN A 30 -5.06 2.78 -14.10
C GLN A 30 -6.28 3.49 -13.50
N SER A 31 -6.53 3.30 -12.20
CA SER A 31 -7.64 3.95 -11.50
C SER A 31 -7.44 5.47 -11.37
N PHE A 32 -6.19 5.92 -11.25
CA PHE A 32 -5.83 7.33 -11.07
C PHE A 32 -6.23 8.20 -12.27
N GLU A 33 -6.10 7.66 -13.49
CA GLU A 33 -6.41 8.36 -14.75
C GLU A 33 -7.89 8.82 -14.81
N THR A 34 -8.80 8.06 -14.20
CA THR A 34 -10.25 8.34 -14.20
C THR A 34 -10.80 8.79 -12.85
N ALA A 35 -9.96 8.87 -11.82
CA ALA A 35 -10.40 9.16 -10.46
C ALA A 35 -10.76 10.65 -10.27
N ALA A 36 -11.83 10.89 -9.50
CA ALA A 36 -12.20 12.22 -9.05
C ALA A 36 -11.09 12.82 -8.15
N PRO A 37 -10.94 14.15 -8.07
CA PRO A 37 -9.89 14.79 -7.27
C PRO A 37 -9.84 14.32 -5.81
N SER A 38 -11.01 14.13 -5.18
CA SER A 38 -11.13 13.63 -3.80
C SER A 38 -10.58 12.22 -3.61
N GLN A 39 -10.56 11.39 -4.66
CA GLN A 39 -10.07 10.02 -4.64
C GLN A 39 -8.57 9.94 -4.97
N ARG A 40 -8.00 10.96 -5.61
CA ARG A 40 -6.57 10.96 -5.97
C ARG A 40 -5.66 10.91 -4.76
N ALA A 41 -6.03 11.58 -3.66
CA ALA A 41 -5.23 11.57 -2.43
C ALA A 41 -5.03 10.15 -1.88
N ILE A 42 -6.11 9.34 -1.80
CA ILE A 42 -6.01 7.96 -1.31
C ILE A 42 -5.27 7.05 -2.29
N LEU A 43 -5.43 7.28 -3.60
CA LEU A 43 -4.69 6.54 -4.63
C LEU A 43 -3.19 6.86 -4.60
N THR A 44 -2.81 8.14 -4.42
CA THR A 44 -1.41 8.55 -4.22
C THR A 44 -0.81 7.89 -2.99
N ALA A 45 -1.53 7.90 -1.86
CA ALA A 45 -1.06 7.22 -0.64
C ALA A 45 -0.86 5.72 -0.87
N GLY A 46 -1.80 5.07 -1.57
CA GLY A 46 -1.67 3.67 -1.98
C GLY A 46 -0.46 3.41 -2.89
N MET A 47 -0.20 4.31 -3.84
CA MET A 47 0.95 4.23 -4.73
C MET A 47 2.27 4.30 -3.95
N VAL A 48 2.41 5.30 -3.08
CA VAL A 48 3.60 5.49 -2.24
C VAL A 48 3.84 4.28 -1.34
N TYR A 49 2.77 3.72 -0.77
CA TYR A 49 2.87 2.51 0.06
C TYR A 49 3.50 1.33 -0.70
N PHE A 50 3.03 1.04 -1.93
CA PHE A 50 3.57 -0.09 -2.70
C PHE A 50 4.94 0.19 -3.30
N ILE A 51 5.23 1.45 -3.70
CA ILE A 51 6.59 1.84 -4.13
C ILE A 51 7.58 1.59 -2.99
N GLY A 52 7.30 2.07 -1.79
CA GLY A 52 8.19 1.87 -0.63
C GLY A 52 8.39 0.39 -0.29
N ARG A 53 7.37 -0.46 -0.49
CA ARG A 53 7.51 -1.93 -0.34
C ARG A 53 8.45 -2.53 -1.39
N VAL A 54 8.31 -2.14 -2.65
CA VAL A 54 9.15 -2.63 -3.75
C VAL A 54 10.58 -2.16 -3.57
N GLU A 55 10.80 -0.86 -3.36
CA GLU A 55 12.14 -0.29 -3.16
C GLU A 55 12.82 -0.89 -1.93
N GLY A 56 12.09 -1.08 -0.83
CA GLY A 56 12.62 -1.68 0.39
C GLY A 56 13.03 -3.16 0.24
N ALA A 57 12.38 -3.92 -0.64
CA ALA A 57 12.70 -5.34 -0.86
C ALA A 57 13.59 -5.61 -2.07
N SER A 58 13.55 -4.75 -3.10
CA SER A 58 14.30 -4.89 -4.33
C SER A 58 14.64 -3.52 -4.93
N PRO A 59 15.67 -2.83 -4.40
CA PRO A 59 16.03 -1.47 -4.80
C PRO A 59 16.41 -1.32 -6.29
N ALA A 60 16.87 -2.41 -6.92
CA ALA A 60 17.25 -2.42 -8.34
C ALA A 60 16.05 -2.57 -9.30
N THR A 61 14.82 -2.72 -8.77
CA THR A 61 13.63 -2.88 -9.61
C THR A 61 13.30 -1.58 -10.33
N ASP A 62 13.31 -1.60 -11.67
CA ASP A 62 12.72 -0.55 -12.48
C ASP A 62 11.18 -0.64 -12.40
N ILE A 63 10.60 0.09 -11.46
CA ILE A 63 9.17 0.11 -11.18
C ILE A 63 8.40 0.61 -12.41
N ALA A 64 8.87 1.70 -13.03
CA ALA A 64 8.18 2.33 -14.15
C ALA A 64 8.10 1.38 -15.36
N ALA A 65 9.22 0.78 -15.76
CA ALA A 65 9.23 -0.17 -16.86
C ALA A 65 8.42 -1.42 -16.53
N SER A 66 8.48 -1.91 -15.29
CA SER A 66 7.72 -3.09 -14.86
C SER A 66 6.21 -2.85 -14.89
N VAL A 67 5.75 -1.70 -14.41
CA VAL A 67 4.34 -1.29 -14.46
C VAL A 67 3.88 -1.15 -15.91
N GLN A 68 4.68 -0.51 -16.78
CA GLN A 68 4.36 -0.39 -18.20
C GLN A 68 4.23 -1.77 -18.87
N ARG A 69 5.11 -2.72 -18.55
CA ARG A 69 5.00 -4.11 -19.04
C ARG A 69 3.71 -4.78 -18.57
N ILE A 70 3.34 -4.64 -17.29
CA ILE A 70 2.08 -5.20 -16.75
C ILE A 70 0.88 -4.63 -17.50
N ARG A 71 0.80 -3.30 -17.66
CA ARG A 71 -0.34 -2.63 -18.28
C ARG A 71 -0.52 -2.98 -19.76
N ARG A 72 0.56 -3.37 -20.45
CA ARG A 72 0.56 -3.72 -21.87
C ARG A 72 0.42 -5.22 -22.13
N ALA A 73 0.39 -6.05 -21.09
CA ALA A 73 0.25 -7.49 -21.24
C ALA A 73 -1.14 -7.86 -21.83
N PRO A 74 -1.25 -8.95 -22.59
CA PRO A 74 -2.54 -9.47 -23.00
C PRO A 74 -3.44 -9.75 -21.79
N GLY A 75 -4.69 -9.26 -21.83
CA GLY A 75 -5.63 -9.40 -20.71
C GLY A 75 -5.34 -8.51 -19.49
N ALA A 76 -4.41 -7.55 -19.60
CA ALA A 76 -4.01 -6.67 -18.50
C ALA A 76 -5.19 -6.00 -17.82
N LYS A 77 -6.16 -5.47 -18.58
CA LYS A 77 -7.34 -4.81 -17.99
C LYS A 77 -8.07 -5.71 -17.00
N ALA A 78 -8.44 -6.92 -17.41
CA ALA A 78 -9.16 -7.87 -16.55
C ALA A 78 -8.30 -8.26 -15.32
N ALA A 79 -7.00 -8.46 -15.50
CA ALA A 79 -6.08 -8.79 -14.42
C ALA A 79 -5.93 -7.63 -13.40
N LEU A 80 -5.83 -6.39 -13.87
CA LEU A 80 -5.70 -5.20 -13.03
C LEU A 80 -7.00 -4.85 -12.30
N ASP A 81 -8.14 -5.05 -12.97
CA ASP A 81 -9.47 -4.91 -12.36
C ASP A 81 -9.65 -5.97 -11.24
N ALA A 82 -9.21 -7.22 -11.47
CA ALA A 82 -9.21 -8.28 -10.44
C ALA A 82 -8.23 -8.01 -9.28
N ALA A 83 -7.13 -7.30 -9.53
CA ALA A 83 -6.15 -6.94 -8.51
C ALA A 83 -6.60 -5.80 -7.60
N ALA A 84 -7.55 -4.97 -8.02
CA ALA A 84 -7.94 -3.74 -7.32
C ALA A 84 -8.37 -3.98 -5.86
N LEU A 85 -9.31 -4.92 -5.64
CA LEU A 85 -9.83 -5.22 -4.30
C LEU A 85 -8.76 -5.82 -3.35
N PRO A 86 -7.97 -6.84 -3.77
CA PRO A 86 -6.83 -7.31 -2.98
C PRO A 86 -5.84 -6.20 -2.59
N CYS A 87 -5.51 -5.29 -3.52
CA CYS A 87 -4.59 -4.19 -3.26
C CYS A 87 -5.17 -3.19 -2.26
N ALA A 88 -6.45 -2.83 -2.39
CA ALA A 88 -7.15 -1.98 -1.44
C ALA A 88 -7.15 -2.58 -0.03
N LYS A 89 -7.41 -3.90 0.11
CA LYS A 89 -7.37 -4.59 1.41
C LYS A 89 -6.00 -4.49 2.09
N ARG A 90 -4.89 -4.58 1.33
CA ARG A 90 -3.53 -4.43 1.88
C ARG A 90 -3.29 -3.01 2.41
N ILE A 91 -3.74 -1.98 1.66
CA ILE A 91 -3.66 -0.58 2.10
C ILE A 91 -4.49 -0.38 3.38
N SER A 92 -5.76 -0.81 3.38
CA SER A 92 -6.66 -0.66 4.53
C SER A 92 -6.11 -1.35 5.77
N ALA A 93 -5.60 -2.57 5.66
CA ALA A 93 -4.99 -3.28 6.79
C ALA A 93 -3.84 -2.48 7.41
N ARG A 94 -3.04 -1.81 6.58
CA ARG A 94 -1.94 -0.98 7.07
C ARG A 94 -2.44 0.34 7.69
N MET A 95 -3.43 0.99 7.11
CA MET A 95 -4.05 2.18 7.70
C MET A 95 -4.68 1.88 9.06
N THR A 96 -5.37 0.74 9.19
CA THR A 96 -5.91 0.28 10.47
C THR A 96 -4.81 0.07 11.51
N LEU A 97 -3.66 -0.47 11.11
CA LEU A 97 -2.53 -0.60 12.03
C LEU A 97 -1.99 0.77 12.45
N PHE A 98 -1.79 1.70 11.52
CA PHE A 98 -1.32 3.04 11.86
C PHE A 98 -2.29 3.78 12.78
N ALA A 99 -3.60 3.69 12.54
CA ALA A 99 -4.62 4.26 13.43
C ALA A 99 -4.59 3.65 14.85
N LYS A 100 -4.15 2.40 15.00
CA LYS A 100 -3.95 1.78 16.33
C LYS A 100 -2.65 2.24 17.01
N LEU A 101 -1.63 2.57 16.22
CA LEU A 101 -0.33 3.05 16.71
C LEU A 101 -0.34 4.55 17.05
N ASP A 102 -1.32 5.29 16.51
CA ASP A 102 -1.60 6.69 16.81
C ASP A 102 -2.99 6.84 17.45
N PRO A 103 -3.17 6.47 18.74
CA PRO A 103 -4.44 6.66 19.45
C PRO A 103 -4.72 8.14 19.79
N GLY A 104 -3.93 9.08 19.26
CA GLY A 104 -3.96 10.49 19.61
C GLY A 104 -2.58 11.01 19.95
N VAL A 105 -1.72 11.20 18.95
CA VAL A 105 -0.60 12.13 19.03
C VAL A 105 -1.19 13.47 19.47
N THR A 106 -1.00 13.78 20.74
CA THR A 106 -1.17 15.10 21.32
C THR A 106 -0.49 16.09 20.38
N LYS A 107 -1.28 17.01 19.83
CA LYS A 107 -0.89 18.18 19.05
C LYS A 107 0.58 18.51 19.28
N VAL A 108 1.44 18.27 18.29
CA VAL A 108 2.80 18.82 18.32
C VAL A 108 2.64 20.32 18.38
N GLU A 109 2.91 20.92 19.53
CA GLU A 109 2.89 22.37 19.69
C GLU A 109 3.92 22.94 18.69
N PRO A 110 3.53 23.91 17.83
CA PRO A 110 4.45 24.45 16.85
C PRO A 110 5.69 24.97 17.57
N ALA A 111 6.87 24.53 17.12
CA ALA A 111 8.14 25.04 17.62
C ALA A 111 8.15 26.57 17.45
N ARG A 112 8.29 27.28 18.57
CA ARG A 112 8.49 28.73 18.59
C ARG A 112 9.87 29.10 18.09
#